data_AF-A0A2V6LGK1-F1
#
_entry.id   AF-A0A2V6LGK1-F1
#
_cell.length_a   1.000
_cell.length_b   1.000
_cell.length_c   1.000
_cell.angle_alpha   90.00
_cell.angle_beta   90.00
_cell.angle_gamma   90.00
#
_symmetry.space_group_name_H-M   'P 1'
#
loop_
_entity.id
_entity.type
_entity.pdbx_description
1 polymer ?
#
loop_
_entity_poly.entity_id
_entity_poly.type
_entity_poly.pdbx_seq_one_letter_code
_entity_poly.pdbx_strand_id
1 'polypeptide(L)' 'MTSVAKRWWFWLIIVLAVAFIVIHIYLAIWVRDYVNRKLSEIPGYHAHVAAVTLHLWRGAYQIHNLDIKK' A
#
# COMPACT_ATOMS: atom_id res chain seq x y z
N MET A 1 25.87 0.83 29.90
CA MET A 1 25.54 0.45 28.50
C MET A 1 24.61 -0.76 28.58
N THR A 2 23.30 -0.52 28.66
CA THR A 2 22.31 -1.59 28.87
C THR A 2 22.22 -2.45 27.60
N SER A 3 22.59 -3.72 27.75
CA SER A 3 22.73 -4.68 26.66
C SER A 3 21.37 -4.92 25.97
N VAL A 4 21.17 -4.22 24.85
CA VAL A 4 20.00 -4.34 23.96
C VAL A 4 19.77 -5.81 23.51
N ALA A 5 20.83 -6.62 23.56
CA ALA A 5 20.86 -7.98 23.03
C ALA A 5 20.13 -9.07 23.87
N LYS A 6 19.81 -8.85 25.16
CA LYS A 6 19.11 -9.88 25.98
C LYS A 6 17.58 -9.73 26.02
N ARG A 7 17.03 -8.95 25.09
CA ARG A 7 15.64 -8.50 25.08
C ARG A 7 14.98 -9.03 23.81
N TRP A 8 14.66 -10.32 23.76
CA TRP A 8 13.98 -10.98 22.62
C TRP A 8 12.78 -10.16 22.09
N TRP A 9 12.11 -9.43 22.99
CA TRP A 9 11.06 -8.47 22.66
C TRP A 9 11.47 -7.34 21.70
N PHE A 10 12.73 -6.88 21.73
CA PHE A 10 13.24 -5.86 20.81
C PHE A 10 13.25 -6.39 19.37
N TRP A 11 13.73 -7.61 19.17
CA TRP A 11 13.68 -8.28 17.87
C TRP A 11 12.24 -8.56 17.42
N LEU A 12 11.36 -8.94 18.34
CA LEU A 12 9.93 -9.08 18.07
C LEU A 12 9.32 -7.77 17.54
N ILE A 13 9.60 -6.64 18.18
CA ILE A 13 9.13 -5.31 17.73
C ILE A 13 9.65 -4.99 16.33
N ILE A 14 10.93 -5.24 16.05
CA ILE A 14 11.52 -5.01 14.73
C ILE A 14 10.80 -5.86 13.67
N VAL A 15 10.61 -7.15 13.92
CA VAL A 15 9.92 -8.06 12.99
C VAL A 15 8.50 -7.59 12.74
N LEU A 16 7.78 -7.17 13.78
CA LEU A 16 6.41 -6.70 13.65
C LEU A 16 6.33 -5.38 12.88
N ALA A 17 7.26 -4.45 13.10
CA ALA A 17 7.35 -3.20 12.35
C ALA A 17 7.64 -3.45 10.87
N VAL A 18 8.57 -4.36 10.56
CA VAL A 18 8.89 -4.75 9.18
C VAL A 18 7.69 -5.42 8.52
N ALA A 19 7.03 -6.35 9.20
CA ALA A 19 5.83 -7.01 8.68
C ALA A 19 4.72 -6.00 8.37
N PHE A 20 4.51 -5.02 9.26
CA PHE A 20 3.54 -3.95 9.03
C PHE A 20 3.86 -3.12 7.78
N ILE A 21 5.13 -2.75 7.57
CA ILE A 21 5.57 -2.02 6.38
C ILE A 21 5.33 -2.84 5.11
N VAL A 22 5.67 -4.14 5.13
CA VAL A 22 5.45 -5.05 3.99
C VAL A 22 3.97 -5.16 3.65
N ILE A 23 3.12 -5.39 4.65
CA ILE A 23 1.66 -5.46 4.47
C ILE A 23 1.13 -4.15 3.90
N HIS A 24 1.62 -3.01 4.40
CA HIS A 24 1.19 -1.70 3.95
C HIS A 24 1.50 -1.45 2.47
N ILE A 25 2.73 -1.78 2.03
CA ILE A 25 3.16 -1.65 0.64
C ILE A 25 2.37 -2.61 -0.25
N TYR A 26 2.24 -3.88 0.18
CA TYR A 26 1.47 -4.88 -0.55
C TYR A 26 0.03 -4.43 -0.77
N LEU A 27 -0.62 -3.88 0.27
CA LEU A 27 -1.98 -3.39 0.19
C LEU A 27 -2.11 -2.24 -0.83
N ALA A 28 -1.16 -1.30 -0.85
CA ALA A 28 -1.16 -0.21 -1.83
C ALA A 28 -1.08 -0.72 -3.29
N ILE A 29 -0.23 -1.72 -3.55
CA ILE A 29 -0.10 -2.36 -4.86
C ILE A 29 -1.39 -3.10 -5.23
N TRP A 30 -1.93 -3.89 -4.31
CA TRP A 30 -3.15 -4.67 -4.53
C TRP A 30 -4.36 -3.77 -4.83
N VAL A 31 -4.51 -2.67 -4.09
CA VAL A 31 -5.57 -1.69 -4.34
C VAL A 31 -5.41 -1.02 -5.69
N ARG A 32 -4.18 -0.64 -6.10
CA ARG A 32 -3.93 -0.09 -7.44
C ARG A 32 -4.39 -1.06 -8.52
N ASP A 33 -4.04 -2.33 -8.39
CA ASP A 33 -4.39 -3.35 -9.39
C ASP A 33 -5.90 -3.62 -9.41
N TYR A 34 -6.56 -3.60 -8.25
CA TYR A 34 -8.02 -3.64 -8.15
C TYR A 34 -8.68 -2.46 -8.87
N VAL A 35 -8.21 -1.24 -8.62
CA VAL A 35 -8.72 -0.02 -9.25
C VAL A 35 -8.53 -0.09 -10.76
N ASN A 36 -7.34 -0.46 -11.24
CA ASN A 36 -7.07 -0.60 -12.67
C ASN A 36 -7.96 -1.66 -13.34
N ARG A 37 -8.22 -2.78 -12.66
CA ARG A 37 -9.18 -3.77 -13.15
C ARG A 37 -10.58 -3.17 -13.27
N LYS A 38 -11.04 -2.42 -12.27
CA LYS A 38 -12.36 -1.75 -12.32
C LYS A 38 -12.44 -0.68 -13.39
N LEU A 39 -11.37 0.08 -13.59
CA LEU A 39 -11.28 1.06 -14.66
C LEU A 39 -11.35 0.40 -16.05
N SER A 40 -10.78 -0.81 -16.21
CA SER A 40 -10.85 -1.55 -17.47
C SER A 40 -12.24 -2.09 -17.82
N GLU A 41 -13.15 -2.15 -16.84
CA GLU A 41 -14.54 -2.57 -17.06
C GLU A 41 -15.41 -1.44 -17.66
N ILE A 42 -14.89 -0.20 -17.76
CA ILE A 42 -15.64 0.96 -18.28
C ILE A 42 -15.65 0.90 -19.82
N PRO A 43 -16.83 0.73 -20.47
CA PRO A 43 -16.91 0.62 -21.91
C PRO A 43 -16.58 1.95 -22.61
N GLY A 44 -15.74 1.88 -23.65
CA GLY A 44 -15.34 3.06 -24.43
C GLY A 44 -14.40 4.00 -23.70
N TYR A 45 -13.77 3.55 -22.61
CA TYR A 45 -12.72 4.28 -21.92
C TYR A 45 -11.56 3.37 -21.56
N HIS A 46 -10.34 3.85 -21.82
CA HIS A 46 -9.10 3.26 -21.32
C HIS A 46 -8.60 4.11 -20.17
N ALA A 47 -8.75 3.60 -18.95
CA ALA A 47 -8.34 4.30 -17.73
C ALA A 47 -7.28 3.52 -16.94
N HIS A 48 -6.28 4.22 -16.44
CA HIS A 48 -5.15 3.65 -15.72
C HIS A 48 -4.64 4.58 -14.60
N VAL A 49 -4.24 3.99 -13.48
CA VAL A 49 -3.64 4.63 -12.31
C VAL A 49 -2.24 4.08 -12.10
N ALA A 50 -1.25 4.97 -11.98
CA ALA A 50 0.14 4.59 -11.76
C ALA A 50 0.40 4.08 -10.33
N ALA A 51 -0.16 4.75 -9.33
CA ALA A 51 0.04 4.41 -7.93
C ALA A 51 -1.14 4.82 -7.04
N VAL A 52 -1.28 4.11 -5.93
CA VAL A 52 -2.21 4.44 -4.85
C VAL A 52 -1.42 4.52 -3.56
N THR A 53 -1.67 5.54 -2.75
CA THR A 53 -1.15 5.65 -1.39
C THR A 53 -2.30 5.48 -0.41
N LEU A 54 -2.10 4.66 0.61
CA LEU A 54 -3.09 4.41 1.65
C LEU A 54 -2.66 5.14 2.92
N HIS A 55 -3.57 5.92 3.52
CA HIS A 55 -3.36 6.52 4.83
C HIS A 55 -4.22 5.79 5.85
N LEU A 56 -3.75 4.60 6.27
CA LEU A 56 -4.50 3.68 7.14
C LEU A 56 -5.04 4.34 8.41
N TRP A 57 -4.29 5.27 9.01
CA TRP A 57 -4.72 5.98 10.22
C TRP A 57 -5.95 6.88 9.99
N ARG A 58 -6.01 7.56 8.84
CA ARG A 58 -7.07 8.52 8.51
C ARG A 58 -8.19 7.92 7.65
N GLY A 59 -8.00 6.68 7.18
CA GLY A 59 -8.91 6.04 6.23
C GLY A 59 -8.93 6.67 4.83
N ALA A 60 -8.02 7.61 4.55
CA ALA A 60 -7.94 8.28 3.26
C ALA A 60 -7.05 7.48 2.29
N TYR A 61 -7.34 7.59 1.00
CA TYR A 61 -6.51 7.07 -0.08
C TYR A 61 -6.22 8.18 -1.09
N GLN A 62 -5.03 8.15 -1.67
CA GLN A 62 -4.62 9.09 -2.70
C GLN A 62 -4.28 8.31 -3.97
N ILE A 63 -4.85 8.74 -5.08
CA ILE A 63 -4.60 8.20 -6.42
C ILE A 63 -3.60 9.13 -7.10
N HIS A 64 -2.56 8.55 -7.70
CA HIS A 64 -1.53 9.32 -8.40
C HIS A 64 -1.52 8.97 -9.89
N ASN A 65 -1.47 10.00 -10.72
CA ASN A 65 -1.37 9.92 -12.18
C ASN A 65 -2.46 9.03 -12.79
N LEU A 66 -3.71 9.46 -12.63
CA LEU A 66 -4.87 8.86 -13.31
C LEU A 66 -4.90 9.38 -14.76
N ASP A 67 -4.76 8.46 -15.72
CA ASP A 67 -4.92 8.71 -17.16
C ASP A 67 -6.24 8.09 -17.61
N ILE A 68 -7.07 8.86 -18.32
CA ILE A 68 -8.35 8.41 -18.88
C ILE A 68 -8.42 8.86 -20.33
N LYS A 69 -8.55 7.88 -21.23
CA LYS A 69 -8.68 8.10 -22.67
C LYS A 69 -9.98 7.49 -23.16
N LYS A 70 -10.56 8.07 -24.20
CA LYS A 70 -11.78 7.61 -24.86
C LYS A 70 -11.44 6.93 -26.17
#